data_AF-A0A5P9GSA0-F1
#
_entry.id   AF-A0A5P9GSA0-F1
#
_cell.length_a   1.000
_cell.length_b   1.000
_cell.length_c   1.000
_cell.angle_alpha   90.00
_cell.angle_beta   90.00
_cell.angle_gamma   90.00
#
_symmetry.space_group_name_H-M   'P 1'
#
loop_
_entity.id
_entity.type
_entity.pdbx_description
1 polymer ?
#
loop_
_entity_poly.entity_id
_entity_poly.type
_entity_poly.pdbx_seq_one_letter_code
_entity_poly.pdbx_strand_id
1 'polypeptide(L)'
;MSDHPSTFKGTPLETGKHAWDDRAALHRADDGDGVLDGMKALRRGTFAEMIRHIALLPEEERGKYVIEKAGDREYSAEEAVALSQRDDFPLAE
;
A
#
# COMPACT_ATOMS: atom_id res chain seq x y z
N MET A 1 30.86 7.12 -19.10
CA MET A 1 31.51 6.83 -17.81
C MET A 1 30.41 6.72 -16.78
N SER A 2 30.30 5.56 -16.15
CA SER A 2 29.35 5.27 -15.08
C SER A 2 29.73 6.02 -13.82
N ASP A 3 28.74 6.54 -13.09
CA ASP A 3 28.78 6.51 -11.63
C ASP A 3 27.35 6.46 -11.09
N HIS A 4 26.95 5.26 -10.69
CA HIS A 4 25.94 5.05 -9.66
C HIS A 4 26.68 5.16 -8.33
N PRO A 5 26.21 6.02 -7.42
CA PRO A 5 26.24 5.69 -6.01
C PRO A 5 24.80 5.44 -5.56
N SER A 6 24.49 4.16 -5.40
CA SER A 6 23.41 3.70 -4.53
C SER A 6 23.55 4.42 -3.19
N THR A 7 22.61 5.30 -2.87
CA THR A 7 22.27 5.56 -1.47
C THR A 7 20.78 5.38 -1.32
N PHE A 8 20.40 4.12 -1.17
CA PHE A 8 19.21 3.69 -0.47
C PHE A 8 19.33 4.23 0.97
N LYS A 9 19.03 5.52 1.17
CA LYS A 9 18.98 6.13 2.50
C LYS A 9 17.75 5.56 3.19
N GLY A 10 17.93 4.46 3.90
CA GLY A 10 17.04 3.99 4.97
C GLY A 10 17.12 4.92 6.18
N THR A 11 16.91 6.21 5.98
CA THR A 11 16.45 7.11 7.02
C THR A 11 14.95 7.16 6.86
N PRO A 12 14.13 6.77 7.85
CA PRO A 12 12.73 7.13 7.81
C PRO A 12 12.72 8.65 7.83
N LEU A 13 12.59 9.28 6.66
CA LEU A 13 12.13 10.66 6.62
C LEU A 13 10.86 10.62 7.46
N GLU A 14 10.75 11.55 8.38
CA GLU A 14 9.66 11.66 9.33
C GLU A 14 8.34 11.85 8.54
N THR A 15 7.73 10.75 8.11
CA THR A 15 6.66 10.73 7.09
C THR A 15 5.30 10.97 7.74
N GLY A 16 5.19 12.01 8.56
CA GLY A 16 3.93 12.38 9.21
C GLY A 16 3.37 11.28 10.13
N LYS A 17 2.20 11.53 10.73
CA LYS A 17 1.58 10.58 11.69
C LYS A 17 1.21 9.22 11.07
N HIS A 18 1.19 9.11 9.74
CA HIS A 18 0.66 7.95 9.01
C HIS A 18 1.66 7.27 8.09
N ALA A 19 2.88 7.79 7.98
CA ALA A 19 3.94 7.22 7.16
C ALA A 19 3.46 6.86 5.73
N TRP A 20 2.90 7.84 5.01
CA TRP A 20 2.28 7.64 3.70
C TRP A 20 3.22 7.10 2.62
N ASP A 21 4.51 7.46 2.69
CA ASP A 21 5.58 6.98 1.80
C ASP A 21 6.15 5.62 2.23
N ASP A 22 5.69 5.08 3.35
CA ASP A 22 6.17 3.80 3.84
C ASP A 22 5.81 2.67 2.90
N ARG A 23 6.67 1.64 2.89
CA ARG A 23 6.52 0.51 1.99
C ARG A 23 5.27 -0.27 2.35
N ALA A 24 4.41 -0.52 1.36
CA ALA A 24 3.21 -1.31 1.52
C ALA A 24 3.04 -2.32 0.38
N ALA A 25 2.25 -3.35 0.68
CA ALA A 25 1.90 -4.41 -0.25
C ALA A 25 0.38 -4.61 -0.25
N LEU A 26 -0.19 -4.80 -1.44
CA LEU A 26 -1.59 -5.14 -1.61
C LEU A 26 -1.74 -6.66 -1.71
N HIS A 27 -2.57 -7.21 -0.84
CA HIS A 27 -2.89 -8.64 -0.75
C HIS A 27 -4.38 -8.85 -1.03
N ARG A 28 -4.75 -10.05 -1.49
CA ARG A 28 -6.15 -10.47 -1.49
C ARG A 28 -6.50 -10.99 -0.09
N ALA A 29 -7.64 -10.55 0.44
CA ALA A 29 -8.18 -11.02 1.71
C ALA A 29 -8.57 -12.51 1.64
N ASP A 30 -8.94 -12.98 0.44
CA ASP A 30 -9.44 -14.33 0.16
C ASP A 30 -8.34 -15.26 -0.41
N ASP A 31 -7.06 -15.07 -0.03
CA ASP A 31 -5.93 -15.93 -0.44
C ASP A 31 -5.96 -17.29 0.28
N GLY A 32 -7.11 -17.98 0.21
CA GLY A 32 -7.45 -19.10 1.07
C GLY A 32 -8.46 -20.09 0.49
N ASP A 33 -8.55 -20.28 -0.84
CA ASP A 33 -9.13 -21.48 -1.44
C ASP A 33 -8.77 -21.59 -2.94
N GLY A 34 -7.63 -22.20 -3.29
CA GLY A 34 -7.27 -22.36 -4.70
C GLY A 34 -5.87 -22.92 -4.92
N VAL A 35 -5.82 -24.20 -5.28
CA VAL A 35 -4.62 -25.04 -5.44
C VAL A 35 -3.62 -24.64 -6.54
N LEU A 36 -3.60 -23.41 -7.05
CA LEU A 36 -2.68 -22.98 -8.11
C LEU A 36 -2.19 -21.55 -7.89
N ASP A 37 -0.88 -21.43 -7.65
CA ASP A 37 -0.02 -20.26 -7.91
C ASP A 37 -0.49 -18.88 -7.42
N GLY A 38 0.18 -18.38 -6.37
CA GLY A 38 0.44 -16.94 -6.29
C GLY A 38 0.38 -16.28 -4.93
N MET A 39 1.10 -16.80 -3.92
CA MET A 39 1.52 -16.03 -2.74
C MET A 39 2.45 -14.86 -3.15
N LYS A 40 1.91 -13.90 -3.89
CA LYS A 40 2.65 -12.75 -4.40
C LYS A 40 1.72 -11.56 -4.32
N ALA A 41 2.08 -10.62 -3.43
CA ALA A 41 1.46 -9.31 -3.36
C ALA A 41 1.11 -8.80 -4.76
N LEU A 42 -0.18 -8.53 -5.00
CA LEU A 42 -0.70 -8.07 -6.30
C LEU A 42 0.02 -6.82 -6.77
N ARG A 43 0.38 -5.98 -5.80
CA ARG A 43 1.13 -4.76 -5.99
C ARG A 43 1.98 -4.47 -4.77
N ARG A 44 3.16 -3.90 -4.99
CA ARG A 44 4.03 -3.36 -3.95
C ARG A 44 4.36 -1.94 -4.33
N GLY A 45 4.29 -1.03 -3.37
CA GLY A 45 4.52 0.40 -3.57
C GLY A 45 4.53 1.13 -2.24
N THR A 46 4.20 2.40 -2.25
CA THR A 46 3.99 3.17 -1.00
C THR A 46 2.58 2.95 -0.44
N PHE A 47 2.39 3.19 0.85
CA PHE A 47 1.10 3.09 1.52
C PHE A 47 0.03 3.97 0.86
N ALA A 48 0.39 5.22 0.52
CA ALA A 48 -0.48 6.12 -0.23
C ALA A 48 -0.88 5.56 -1.60
N GLU A 49 0.06 4.97 -2.36
CA GLU A 49 -0.27 4.35 -3.64
C GLU A 49 -1.24 3.18 -3.50
N MET A 50 -1.09 2.36 -2.46
CA MET A 50 -1.99 1.23 -2.23
C MET A 50 -3.39 1.73 -1.88
N ILE A 51 -3.49 2.76 -1.03
CA ILE A 51 -4.76 3.39 -0.68
C ILE A 51 -5.44 3.99 -1.91
N ARG A 52 -4.72 4.74 -2.74
CA ARG A 52 -5.26 5.29 -4.01
C ARG A 52 -5.75 4.17 -4.90
N HIS A 53 -5.00 3.08 -5.00
CA HIS A 53 -5.39 1.95 -5.83
C HIS A 53 -6.71 1.32 -5.35
N ILE A 54 -6.85 1.07 -4.05
CA ILE A 54 -8.11 0.58 -3.46
C ILE A 54 -9.25 1.58 -3.69
N ALA A 55 -9.01 2.87 -3.53
CA ALA A 55 -10.03 3.92 -3.72
C ALA A 55 -10.50 4.04 -5.18
N LEU A 56 -9.71 3.59 -6.16
CA LEU A 56 -10.07 3.53 -7.58
C LEU A 56 -10.85 2.27 -7.95
N LEU A 57 -10.86 1.24 -7.09
CA LEU A 57 -11.60 0.01 -7.32
C LEU A 57 -13.08 0.16 -6.92
N PRO A 58 -14.00 -0.58 -7.56
CA PRO A 58 -15.39 -0.60 -7.13
C PRO A 58 -15.52 -1.23 -5.74
N GLU A 59 -16.58 -0.84 -5.01
CA GLU A 59 -16.78 -1.25 -3.61
C GLU A 59 -16.90 -2.77 -3.42
N GLU A 60 -17.37 -3.46 -4.46
CA GLU A 60 -17.50 -4.92 -4.51
C GLU A 60 -16.15 -5.64 -4.61
N GLU A 61 -15.16 -5.00 -5.23
CA GLU A 61 -13.81 -5.54 -5.42
C GLU A 61 -12.90 -5.13 -4.27
N ARG A 62 -13.02 -3.89 -3.78
CA ARG A 62 -12.12 -3.35 -2.76
C ARG A 62 -12.10 -4.22 -1.50
N GLY A 63 -13.25 -4.73 -1.05
CA GLY A 63 -13.36 -5.62 0.13
C GLY A 63 -12.63 -6.96 -0.01
N LYS A 64 -12.24 -7.34 -1.23
CA LYS A 64 -11.42 -8.54 -1.51
C LYS A 64 -9.94 -8.27 -1.29
N TYR A 65 -9.52 -7.04 -0.99
CA TYR A 65 -8.13 -6.66 -0.84
C TYR A 65 -7.83 -6.05 0.53
N VAL A 66 -6.60 -6.27 1.00
CA VAL A 66 -6.03 -5.69 2.22
C VAL A 66 -4.67 -5.10 1.92
N ILE A 67 -4.31 -4.03 2.61
CA ILE A 67 -3.01 -3.36 2.49
C ILE A 67 -2.16 -3.76 3.69
N GLU A 68 -1.07 -4.46 3.46
CA GLU A 68 -0.05 -4.73 4.46
C GLU A 68 0.97 -3.58 4.43
N LYS A 69 1.06 -2.79 5.50
CA LYS A 69 2.11 -1.78 5.66
C LYS A 69 3.34 -2.40 6.32
N ALA A 70 4.51 -2.25 5.71
CA ALA A 70 5.72 -2.91 6.12
C ALA A 70 6.23 -2.37 7.47
N GLY A 71 6.17 -3.20 8.51
CA GLY A 71 6.58 -2.82 9.86
C GLY A 71 5.44 -2.29 10.73
N ASP A 72 4.21 -2.29 10.23
CA ASP A 72 3.00 -1.92 10.98
C ASP A 72 2.00 -3.09 10.97
N ARG A 73 0.74 -2.79 10.60
CA ARG A 73 -0.39 -3.71 10.55
C ARG A 73 -1.00 -3.71 9.16
N GLU A 74 -1.89 -4.66 8.96
CA GLU A 74 -2.79 -4.69 7.81
C GLU A 74 -3.93 -3.68 7.99
N TYR A 75 -4.31 -3.07 6.87
CA TYR A 75 -5.41 -2.13 6.73
C TYR A 75 -6.43 -2.70 5.75
N SER A 76 -7.69 -2.75 6.18
CA SER A 76 -8.79 -3.17 5.32
C SER A 76 -9.11 -2.10 4.27
N ALA A 77 -9.80 -2.50 3.20
CA ALA A 77 -10.21 -1.57 2.16
C ALA A 77 -11.10 -0.42 2.66
N GLU A 78 -11.96 -0.68 3.65
CA GLU A 78 -12.79 0.35 4.29
C GLU A 78 -11.93 1.40 5.01
N GLU A 79 -10.91 0.94 5.75
CA GLU A 79 -9.94 1.82 6.42
C GLU A 79 -9.14 2.61 5.38
N ALA A 80 -8.68 1.97 4.30
CA ALA A 80 -7.96 2.63 3.23
C ALA A 80 -8.79 3.73 2.57
N VAL A 81 -10.07 3.49 2.30
CA VAL A 81 -10.98 4.52 1.74
C VAL A 81 -11.20 5.65 2.74
N ALA A 82 -11.35 5.36 4.04
CA ALA A 82 -11.45 6.40 5.05
C ALA A 82 -10.17 7.24 5.14
N LEU A 83 -9.00 6.62 4.94
CA LEU A 83 -7.70 7.30 4.91
C LEU A 83 -7.55 8.17 3.66
N SER A 84 -8.07 7.76 2.50
CA SER A 84 -7.99 8.53 1.25
C SER A 84 -8.82 9.82 1.28
N GLN A 85 -9.84 9.89 2.14
CA GLN A 85 -10.67 11.09 2.34
C GLN A 85 -10.09 12.08 3.35
N ARG A 86 -8.92 11.83 3.94
CA ARG A 86 -8.30 12.75 4.89
C ARG A 86 -7.67 13.93 4.16
N ASP A 87 -7.79 15.13 4.73
CA ASP A 87 -7.09 16.33 4.25
C ASP A 87 -5.56 16.21 4.27
N ASP A 88 -5.01 15.29 5.08
CA ASP A 88 -3.58 15.00 5.18
C ASP A 88 -3.09 13.98 4.14
N PHE A 89 -4.01 13.41 3.34
CA PHE A 89 -3.66 12.42 2.33
C PHE A 89 -2.94 13.09 1.16
N PRO A 90 -1.75 12.61 0.75
CA PRO A 90 -1.03 13.22 -0.36
C PRO A 90 -1.89 13.14 -1.63
N LEU A 91 -2.02 14.26 -2.34
CA LEU A 91 -2.55 14.28 -3.71
C LEU A 91 -1.43 13.80 -4.65
N ALA A 92 -1.76 13.06 -5.70
CA ALA A 92 -0.78 12.71 -6.71
C ALA A 92 -0.47 13.97 -7.51
N GLU A 93 0.76 14.51 -7.41
CA GLU A 93 1.29 15.49 -8.38
C GLU A 93 1.74 14.79 -9.67
#